data_AF-A0A2K0TUA4-F1
#
_entry.id   AF-A0A2K0TUA4-F1
#
_cell.length_a   1.000
_cell.length_b   1.000
_cell.length_c   1.000
_cell.angle_alpha   90.00
_cell.angle_beta   90.00
_cell.angle_gamma   90.00
#
_symmetry.space_group_name_H-M   'P 1'
#
loop_
_entity.id
_entity.type
_entity.pdbx_description
1 polymer ?
#
loop_
_entity_poly.entity_id
_entity_poly.type
_entity_poly.pdbx_seq_one_letter_code
_entity_poly.pdbx_strand_id
1 'polypeptide(L)'
;MPIFLAVVAVCSVTIFNYQKSSSPIISSTLYALRTSPEASRLLGDEIYFKHQIPWISGEMNQVKGRIDISFSVRGSRGAGVMRFASHRPSSKALFETTEWSLTLEDGTRVDLLDGNDPFRGLLGGDDEEDDLPLVDDESTKGFRQQGAFNR
;
A
#
# COMPACT_ATOMS: atom_id res chain seq x y z
N MET A 1 -19.17 -15.54 -27.34
CA MET A 1 -17.81 -15.94 -26.93
C MET A 1 -16.81 -14.80 -26.71
N PRO A 2 -16.71 -13.74 -27.55
CA PRO A 2 -15.71 -12.67 -27.30
C PRO A 2 -16.03 -11.83 -26.05
N ILE A 3 -17.31 -11.60 -25.75
CA ILE A 3 -17.74 -10.87 -24.55
C ILE A 3 -17.34 -11.60 -23.27
N PHE A 4 -17.45 -12.93 -23.25
CA PHE A 4 -17.06 -13.73 -22.07
C PHE A 4 -15.56 -13.59 -21.79
N LEU A 5 -14.70 -13.73 -22.80
CA LEU A 5 -13.26 -13.56 -22.64
C LEU A 5 -12.89 -12.13 -22.24
N ALA A 6 -13.57 -11.11 -22.79
CA ALA A 6 -13.36 -9.72 -22.40
C ALA A 6 -13.71 -9.48 -20.93
N VAL A 7 -14.85 -9.99 -20.47
CA VAL A 7 -15.26 -9.90 -19.06
C VAL A 7 -14.26 -10.63 -18.15
N VAL A 8 -13.87 -11.85 -18.49
CA VAL A 8 -12.86 -12.61 -17.72
C VAL A 8 -11.55 -11.84 -17.63
N ALA A 9 -11.05 -11.29 -18.75
CA ALA A 9 -9.80 -10.52 -18.76
C ALA A 9 -9.88 -9.28 -17.88
N VAL A 10 -10.96 -8.50 -17.96
CA VAL A 10 -11.18 -7.31 -17.11
C VAL A 10 -11.24 -7.71 -15.63
N CYS A 11 -11.99 -8.76 -15.31
CA CYS A 11 -12.07 -9.28 -13.95
C CYS A 11 -10.70 -9.75 -13.44
N SER A 12 -9.93 -10.48 -14.23
CA SER A 12 -8.58 -10.93 -13.85
C SER A 12 -7.66 -9.76 -13.56
N VAL A 13 -7.60 -8.75 -14.44
CA VAL A 13 -6.80 -7.54 -14.21
C VAL A 13 -7.20 -6.85 -12.91
N THR A 14 -8.50 -6.76 -12.64
CA THR A 14 -9.03 -6.12 -11.43
C THR A 14 -8.65 -6.91 -10.18
N ILE A 15 -8.78 -8.24 -10.20
CA ILE A 15 -8.43 -9.11 -9.07
C ILE A 15 -6.94 -9.08 -8.79
N PHE A 16 -6.08 -9.12 -9.81
CA PHE A 16 -4.63 -9.04 -9.60
C PHE A 16 -4.22 -7.67 -9.04
N ASN A 17 -4.84 -6.59 -9.49
CA ASN A 17 -4.60 -5.27 -8.91
C ASN A 17 -5.12 -5.20 -7.45
N TYR A 18 -6.27 -5.81 -7.16
CA TYR A 18 -6.77 -5.92 -5.79
C TYR A 18 -5.79 -6.68 -4.87
N GLN A 19 -5.24 -7.81 -5.33
CA GLN A 19 -4.21 -8.54 -4.58
C GLN A 19 -2.98 -7.68 -4.30
N LYS A 20 -2.52 -6.88 -5.28
CA LYS A 20 -1.45 -5.90 -5.02
C LYS A 20 -1.86 -4.89 -3.96
N SER A 21 -3.08 -4.34 -4.06
CA SER A 21 -3.61 -3.33 -3.13
C SER A 21 -3.65 -3.77 -1.67
N SER A 22 -3.84 -5.08 -1.43
CA SER A 22 -3.88 -5.69 -0.10
C SER A 22 -2.50 -6.13 0.42
N SER A 23 -1.40 -5.74 -0.22
CA SER A 23 -0.05 -6.08 0.21
C SER A 23 0.37 -5.32 1.48
N PRO A 24 1.15 -5.94 2.40
CA PRO A 24 1.70 -5.26 3.58
C PRO A 24 2.44 -3.96 3.26
N ILE A 25 3.19 -3.90 2.15
CA ILE A 25 3.90 -2.69 1.72
C ILE A 25 2.94 -1.52 1.55
N ILE A 26 1.76 -1.75 0.98
CA ILE A 26 0.80 -0.68 0.71
C ILE A 26 0.16 -0.20 2.00
N SER A 27 -0.25 -1.12 2.89
CA SER A 27 -0.77 -0.76 4.21
C SER A 27 0.24 0.06 5.00
N SER A 28 1.52 -0.32 4.96
CA SER A 28 2.59 0.37 5.68
C SER A 28 2.95 1.72 5.07
N THR A 29 3.01 1.84 3.75
CA THR A 29 3.22 3.13 3.07
C THR A 29 2.05 4.08 3.26
N LEU A 30 0.81 3.57 3.30
CA LEU A 30 -0.36 4.36 3.64
C LEU A 30 -0.35 4.79 5.12
N TYR A 31 0.07 3.93 6.03
CA TYR A 31 0.21 4.27 7.45
C TYR A 31 1.29 5.35 7.66
N ALA A 32 2.47 5.18 7.07
CA ALA A 32 3.53 6.18 7.12
C ALA A 32 3.06 7.53 6.55
N LEU A 33 2.22 7.50 5.51
CA LEU A 33 1.62 8.71 4.97
C LEU A 33 0.64 9.37 5.96
N ARG A 34 -0.13 8.58 6.71
CA ARG A 34 -1.06 9.10 7.74
C ARG A 34 -0.35 9.73 8.92
N THR A 35 0.85 9.26 9.26
CA THR A 35 1.63 9.76 10.40
C THR A 35 2.63 10.85 10.02
N SER A 36 2.84 11.09 8.72
CA SER A 36 3.73 12.15 8.23
C SER A 36 3.14 13.54 8.48
N PRO A 37 3.85 14.42 9.24
CA PRO A 37 3.40 15.78 9.47
C PRO A 37 3.21 16.56 8.16
N GLU A 38 4.09 16.35 7.20
CA GLU A 38 4.07 17.03 5.90
C GLU A 38 2.89 16.55 5.06
N ALA A 39 2.63 15.25 5.00
CA ALA A 39 1.47 14.73 4.29
C ALA A 39 0.15 15.18 4.94
N SER A 40 0.05 15.14 6.28
CA SER A 40 -1.10 15.68 7.02
C SER A 40 -1.28 17.17 6.78
N ARG A 41 -0.19 17.95 6.66
CA ARG A 41 -0.24 19.39 6.34
C ARG A 41 -0.80 19.67 4.95
N LEU A 42 -0.61 18.78 3.98
CA LEU A 42 -1.06 18.94 2.60
C LEU A 42 -2.45 18.33 2.34
N LEU A 43 -2.69 17.09 2.78
CA LEU A 43 -3.92 16.35 2.52
C LEU A 43 -4.97 16.49 3.63
N GLY A 44 -4.57 16.95 4.81
CA GLY A 44 -5.42 16.98 6.00
C GLY A 44 -5.47 15.67 6.76
N ASP A 45 -6.46 15.55 7.62
CA ASP A 45 -6.72 14.35 8.43
C ASP A 45 -7.35 13.22 7.59
N GLU A 46 -7.38 12.01 8.17
CA GLU A 46 -8.01 10.82 7.61
C GLU A 46 -7.53 10.52 6.18
N ILE A 47 -6.25 10.19 6.01
CA ILE A 47 -5.72 9.85 4.68
C ILE A 47 -6.10 8.40 4.31
N TYR A 48 -6.82 8.21 3.21
CA TYR A 48 -7.24 6.90 2.67
C TYR A 48 -7.01 6.83 1.16
N PHE A 49 -7.26 5.65 0.56
CA PHE A 49 -7.24 5.53 -0.90
C PHE A 49 -8.32 6.38 -1.55
N LYS A 50 -8.00 7.11 -2.62
CA LYS A 50 -8.98 7.95 -3.31
C LYS A 50 -10.21 7.16 -3.82
N HIS A 51 -10.04 5.87 -4.12
CA HIS A 51 -11.08 5.00 -4.66
C HIS A 51 -11.21 3.71 -3.83
N GLN A 52 -12.43 3.15 -3.78
CA GLN A 52 -12.71 1.88 -3.08
C GLN A 52 -11.90 0.71 -3.65
N ILE A 53 -11.70 0.69 -4.98
CA ILE A 53 -10.78 -0.23 -5.65
C ILE A 53 -9.59 0.60 -6.12
N PRO A 54 -8.54 0.74 -5.29
CA PRO A 54 -7.39 1.57 -5.64
C PRO A 54 -6.60 0.92 -6.78
N TRP A 55 -6.29 1.70 -7.80
CA TRP A 55 -5.39 1.27 -8.86
C TRP A 55 -3.94 1.46 -8.42
N ILE A 56 -3.20 0.36 -8.29
CA ILE A 56 -1.79 0.37 -7.88
C ILE A 56 -0.93 0.21 -9.12
N SER A 57 -0.29 1.29 -9.54
CA SER A 57 0.61 1.28 -10.69
C SER A 57 2.03 0.93 -10.26
N GLY A 58 2.78 0.29 -11.15
CA GLY A 58 4.21 0.03 -10.97
C GLY A 58 4.60 -1.42 -10.67
N GLU A 59 5.88 -1.60 -10.32
CA GLU A 59 6.51 -2.89 -10.02
C GLU A 59 6.50 -3.13 -8.51
N MET A 60 5.97 -4.28 -8.11
CA MET A 60 6.11 -4.78 -6.74
C MET A 60 6.75 -6.16 -6.83
N ASN A 61 8.08 -6.19 -6.78
CA ASN A 61 8.87 -7.41 -6.84
C ASN A 61 9.80 -7.49 -5.64
N GLN A 62 9.22 -7.84 -4.49
CA GLN A 62 9.96 -7.97 -3.24
C GLN A 62 11.07 -9.02 -3.33
N VAL A 63 10.80 -10.15 -3.99
CA VAL A 63 11.77 -11.25 -4.17
C VAL A 63 13.04 -10.74 -4.87
N LYS A 64 12.89 -9.99 -5.97
CA LYS A 64 14.01 -9.38 -6.68
C LYS A 64 14.49 -8.07 -6.04
N GLY A 65 13.92 -7.67 -4.91
CA GLY A 65 14.32 -6.48 -4.18
C GLY A 65 14.01 -5.19 -4.93
N ARG A 66 12.93 -5.11 -5.70
CA ARG A 66 12.54 -3.89 -6.43
C ARG A 66 11.08 -3.56 -6.19
N ILE A 67 10.85 -2.38 -5.63
CA ILE A 67 9.53 -1.83 -5.38
C ILE A 67 9.53 -0.43 -5.98
N ASP A 68 8.59 -0.17 -6.89
CA ASP A 68 8.29 1.14 -7.43
C ASP A 68 6.78 1.15 -7.65
N ILE A 69 6.06 1.73 -6.70
CA ILE A 69 4.60 1.74 -6.70
C ILE A 69 4.08 3.17 -6.59
N SER A 70 2.90 3.38 -7.17
CA SER A 70 2.17 4.63 -6.99
C SER A 70 0.67 4.39 -6.93
N PHE A 71 -0.01 5.14 -6.08
CA PHE A 71 -1.47 5.06 -5.94
C PHE A 71 -2.08 6.38 -5.48
N SER A 72 -3.36 6.55 -5.82
CA SER A 72 -4.11 7.76 -5.47
C SER A 72 -4.61 7.72 -4.03
N VAL A 73 -4.40 8.82 -3.32
CA VAL A 73 -4.78 9.03 -1.92
C VAL A 73 -5.65 10.28 -1.79
N ARG A 74 -6.47 10.31 -0.75
CA ARG A 74 -7.35 11.43 -0.40
C ARG A 74 -7.37 11.61 1.11
N GLY A 75 -7.30 12.85 1.55
CA GLY A 75 -7.58 13.26 2.93
C GLY A 75 -8.73 14.27 2.97
N SER A 76 -8.97 14.84 4.16
CA SER A 76 -10.04 15.82 4.39
C SER A 76 -9.89 17.14 3.60
N ARG A 77 -8.67 17.55 3.27
CA ARG A 77 -8.37 18.83 2.59
C ARG A 77 -8.03 18.69 1.11
N GLY A 78 -7.62 17.51 0.66
CA GLY A 78 -7.17 17.33 -0.71
C GLY A 78 -6.94 15.89 -1.11
N ALA A 79 -6.48 15.71 -2.34
CA ALA A 79 -6.09 14.42 -2.89
C ALA A 79 -4.78 14.56 -3.67
N GLY A 80 -4.15 13.42 -3.92
CA GLY A 80 -2.89 13.34 -4.64
C GLY A 80 -2.52 11.92 -5.01
N VAL A 81 -1.35 11.77 -5.61
CA VAL A 81 -0.73 10.48 -5.93
C VAL A 81 0.52 10.34 -5.06
N MET A 82 0.54 9.31 -4.22
CA MET A 82 1.74 8.93 -3.47
C MET A 82 2.55 7.96 -4.32
N ARG A 83 3.86 8.14 -4.34
CA ARG A 83 4.83 7.25 -4.99
C ARG A 83 5.85 6.79 -3.95
N PHE A 84 6.11 5.49 -3.96
CA PHE A 84 7.09 4.84 -3.09
C PHE A 84 8.00 3.97 -3.95
N ALA A 85 9.31 4.19 -3.84
CA ALA A 85 10.31 3.36 -4.49
C ALA A 85 11.41 2.94 -3.52
N SER A 86 11.76 1.66 -3.58
CA SER A 86 12.82 1.06 -2.79
C SER A 86 13.49 -0.07 -3.56
N HIS A 87 14.79 -0.24 -3.31
CA HIS A 87 15.56 -1.35 -3.86
C HIS A 87 16.42 -2.04 -2.80
N ARG A 88 16.70 -3.32 -3.02
CA ARG A 88 17.64 -4.11 -2.24
C ARG A 88 18.81 -4.53 -3.15
N PRO A 89 20.04 -4.01 -2.95
CA PRO A 89 21.18 -4.26 -3.84
C PRO A 89 21.62 -5.73 -3.93
N SER A 90 21.43 -6.51 -2.86
CA SER A 90 21.73 -7.94 -2.81
C SER A 90 20.77 -8.65 -1.85
N SER A 91 20.58 -9.97 -1.98
CA SER A 91 19.64 -10.71 -1.11
C SER A 91 19.89 -10.54 0.39
N LYS A 92 21.15 -10.30 0.79
CA LYS A 92 21.56 -10.08 2.19
C LYS A 92 21.58 -8.60 2.61
N ALA A 93 21.37 -7.68 1.68
CA ALA A 93 21.32 -6.26 1.99
C ALA A 93 19.93 -5.88 2.51
N LEU A 94 19.88 -4.83 3.32
CA LEU A 94 18.61 -4.21 3.68
C LEU A 94 18.01 -3.50 2.46
N PHE A 95 16.69 -3.36 2.45
CA PHE A 95 16.03 -2.48 1.50
C PHE A 95 16.39 -1.02 1.80
N GLU A 96 16.63 -0.27 0.74
CA GLU A 96 16.91 1.16 0.79
C GLU A 96 15.76 1.88 0.10
N THR A 97 15.09 2.79 0.81
CA THR A 97 14.08 3.67 0.22
C THR A 97 14.79 4.73 -0.62
N THR A 98 14.50 4.74 -1.91
CA THR A 98 15.04 5.70 -2.86
C THR A 98 14.09 6.87 -3.11
N GLU A 99 12.80 6.65 -2.91
CA GLU A 99 11.79 7.69 -3.11
C GLU A 99 10.59 7.47 -2.19
N TRP A 100 10.15 8.54 -1.53
CA TRP A 100 8.82 8.60 -0.95
C TRP A 100 8.26 9.99 -1.17
N SER A 101 7.34 10.14 -2.13
CA SER A 101 6.85 11.46 -2.54
C SER A 101 5.33 11.50 -2.68
N LEU A 102 4.78 12.70 -2.52
CA LEU A 102 3.38 13.01 -2.73
C LEU A 102 3.24 14.08 -3.82
N THR A 103 2.51 13.76 -4.87
CA THR A 103 2.14 14.71 -5.93
C THR A 103 0.68 15.12 -5.75
N LEU A 104 0.42 16.40 -5.50
CA LEU A 104 -0.93 16.94 -5.33
C LEU A 104 -1.66 17.09 -6.68
N GLU A 105 -2.97 17.30 -6.63
CA GLU A 105 -3.79 17.51 -7.85
C GLU A 105 -3.41 18.77 -8.65
N ASP A 106 -2.74 19.76 -8.02
CA ASP A 106 -2.21 20.95 -8.69
C ASP A 106 -0.85 20.70 -9.40
N GLY A 107 -0.31 19.49 -9.30
CA GLY A 107 0.97 19.09 -9.87
C GLY A 107 2.18 19.36 -8.96
N THR A 108 1.98 19.94 -7.77
CA THR A 108 3.05 20.15 -6.80
C THR A 108 3.51 18.80 -6.26
N ARG A 109 4.80 18.48 -6.47
CA ARG A 109 5.43 17.29 -5.90
C ARG A 109 6.24 17.66 -4.67
N VAL A 110 6.01 16.92 -3.59
CA VAL A 110 6.69 17.07 -2.31
C VAL A 110 7.37 15.75 -1.98
N ASP A 111 8.66 15.84 -1.66
CA ASP A 111 9.41 14.71 -1.12
C ASP A 111 9.09 14.60 0.38
N LEU A 112 8.73 13.40 0.83
CA LEU A 112 8.39 13.10 2.21
C LEU A 112 9.55 12.41 2.95
N LEU A 113 10.65 12.12 2.24
CA LEU A 113 11.82 11.47 2.80
C LEU A 113 12.71 12.48 3.55
N ASP A 114 12.30 12.88 4.75
CA ASP A 114 12.99 13.90 5.58
C ASP A 114 14.22 13.35 6.35
N GLY A 115 15.03 12.51 5.70
CA GLY A 115 16.28 11.94 6.27
C GLY A 115 16.08 10.84 7.33
N ASN A 116 14.87 10.67 7.86
CA ASN A 116 14.47 9.51 8.66
C ASN A 116 13.52 8.63 7.83
N ASP A 117 14.02 7.50 7.34
CA ASP A 117 13.25 6.55 6.54
C ASP A 117 12.36 5.68 7.46
N PRO A 118 11.02 5.85 7.43
CA PRO A 118 10.10 5.07 8.26
C PRO A 118 10.00 3.60 7.82
N PHE A 119 10.56 3.23 6.66
CA PHE A 119 10.48 1.90 6.07
C PHE A 119 11.71 1.02 6.35
N ARG A 120 12.78 1.58 6.93
CA ARG A 120 14.05 0.87 7.19
C ARG A 120 13.89 -0.43 7.99
N GLY A 121 12.97 -0.46 8.95
CA GLY A 121 12.66 -1.66 9.74
C GLY A 121 11.54 -2.53 9.16
N LEU A 122 10.75 -1.99 8.23
CA LEU A 122 9.55 -2.65 7.72
C LEU A 122 9.81 -3.52 6.49
N LEU A 123 10.91 -3.25 5.77
CA LEU A 123 11.29 -3.96 4.56
C LEU A 123 12.45 -4.95 4.78
N GLY A 124 12.99 -5.07 6.00
CA GLY A 124 14.02 -6.06 6.31
C GLY A 124 13.45 -7.48 6.24
N GLY A 125 13.94 -8.30 5.32
CA GLY A 125 13.46 -9.67 5.11
C GLY A 125 14.20 -10.72 5.91
N ASP A 126 13.43 -11.70 6.40
CA ASP A 126 13.67 -13.15 6.32
C ASP A 126 13.98 -13.96 7.61
N ASP A 127 13.64 -13.50 8.83
CA ASP A 127 13.56 -14.40 10.01
C ASP A 127 12.31 -14.23 10.92
N GLU A 128 11.48 -13.21 10.74
CA GLU A 128 10.29 -12.98 11.58
C GLU A 128 9.06 -12.66 10.72
N GLU A 129 8.39 -13.69 10.19
CA GLU A 129 7.07 -13.57 9.55
C GLU A 129 5.93 -13.20 10.51
N ASP A 130 6.21 -12.96 11.81
CA ASP A 130 5.18 -12.82 12.86
C ASP A 130 4.99 -11.42 13.47
N ASP A 131 5.78 -10.39 13.10
CA ASP A 131 5.70 -9.07 13.76
C ASP A 131 5.27 -7.91 12.85
N LEU A 132 4.45 -8.20 11.83
CA LEU A 132 3.54 -7.16 11.34
C LEU A 132 2.47 -7.00 12.44
N PRO A 133 2.31 -5.82 13.07
CA PRO A 133 1.11 -5.58 13.87
C PRO A 133 -0.06 -5.78 12.93
N LEU A 134 -0.80 -6.87 13.16
CA LEU A 134 -2.07 -7.13 12.52
C LEU A 134 -2.93 -5.92 12.84
N VAL A 135 -2.98 -4.97 11.92
CA VAL A 135 -4.03 -3.96 11.93
C VAL A 135 -5.27 -4.75 11.58
N ASP A 136 -5.94 -5.24 12.63
CA ASP A 136 -7.23 -5.90 12.54
C ASP A 136 -8.15 -4.97 11.73
N ASP A 137 -8.40 -5.34 10.48
CA ASP A 137 -9.50 -4.76 9.72
C ASP A 137 -10.78 -5.26 10.39
N GLU A 138 -11.22 -4.50 11.41
CA GLU A 138 -12.42 -4.77 12.21
C GLU A 138 -13.71 -4.85 11.38
N SER A 139 -13.66 -4.66 10.05
CA SER A 139 -14.83 -4.78 9.18
C SER A 139 -15.18 -6.22 8.77
N THR A 140 -14.43 -7.25 9.21
CA THR A 140 -14.71 -8.65 8.83
C THR A 140 -15.17 -9.58 9.97
N LYS A 141 -15.50 -9.06 11.16
CA LYS A 141 -16.10 -9.86 12.25
C LYS A 141 -17.62 -9.95 12.11
N GLY A 142 -18.08 -10.54 11.02
CA GLY A 142 -19.46 -10.96 10.84
C GLY A 142 -19.47 -12.17 9.92
N PHE A 143 -20.21 -13.22 10.28
CA PHE A 143 -20.37 -14.46 9.49
C PHE A 143 -19.22 -15.48 9.58
N ARG A 144 -18.94 -15.99 10.78
CA ARG A 144 -18.61 -17.43 10.98
C ARG A 144 -18.54 -17.74 12.47
N GLN A 145 -19.66 -18.18 13.03
CA GLN A 145 -19.75 -19.27 14.01
C GLN A 145 -21.24 -19.52 14.32
N GLN A 146 -21.93 -20.16 13.38
CA GLN A 146 -23.04 -21.04 13.72
C GLN A 146 -22.51 -22.48 13.60
N GLY A 147 -22.72 -23.27 14.65
CA GLY A 147 -22.66 -24.72 14.59
C GLY A 147 -21.57 -25.37 15.44
N ALA A 148 -21.90 -25.65 16.71
CA ALA A 148 -21.81 -26.96 17.37
C ALA A 148 -21.54 -26.80 18.87
N PHE A 149 -22.49 -27.18 19.73
CA PHE A 149 -22.39 -28.43 20.49
C PHE A 149 -23.64 -28.67 21.35
N ASN A 150 -24.19 -29.87 21.21
CA ASN A 150 -25.24 -30.45 22.03
C ASN A 150 -24.88 -30.40 23.53
N ARG A 151 -25.89 -30.12 24.36
CA ARG A 151 -26.04 -30.68 25.70
C ARG A 151 -27.46 -31.17 25.89
#